data_AF-A0A939W0N1-F1
#
_entry.id   AF-A0A939W0N1-F1
#
_cell.length_a   1.000
_cell.length_b   1.000
_cell.length_c   1.000
_cell.angle_alpha   90.00
_cell.angle_beta   90.00
_cell.angle_gamma   90.00
#
_symmetry.space_group_name_H-M   'P 1'
#
loop_
_entity.id
_entity.type
_entity.pdbx_description
1 polymer ?
#
loop_
_entity_poly.entity_id
_entity_poly.type
_entity_poly.pdbx_seq_one_letter_code
_entity_poly.pdbx_strand_id
1 'polypeptide(L)'
;MGIVYVLTNDAMPGIIKIGITEESVEARIKSLDNTSLPLPFRFYFAIESKRYKEIEKLAHDTFSAFRIRENREFFKMDPERAVSALKISGDKEIKIANKMIDEEGTEIEDKTTPNRRTGKRFSFSSINIPVGTELTFTRNEEIKCTVIPDDKVEYENNQYSLSGLADKLLRELGYDWKSVQGSNFFEYNGKTLYQIKKDLEDDESEESDDDIA
;
A
#
# COMPACT_ATOMS: atom_id res chain seq x y z
N MET A 1 10.84 -19.75 -18.23
CA MET A 1 10.53 -18.33 -18.00
C MET A 1 9.49 -18.29 -16.90
N GLY A 2 9.43 -17.25 -16.09
CA GLY A 2 8.37 -17.11 -15.10
C GLY A 2 8.07 -15.65 -14.83
N ILE A 3 7.03 -15.42 -14.03
CA ILE A 3 6.50 -14.09 -13.75
C ILE A 3 6.57 -13.85 -12.25
N VAL A 4 7.08 -12.69 -11.85
CA VAL A 4 6.96 -12.16 -10.48
C VAL A 4 5.88 -11.09 -10.49
N TYR A 5 4.90 -11.18 -9.61
CA TYR A 5 3.76 -10.27 -9.55
C TYR A 5 3.60 -9.60 -8.19
N VAL A 6 2.92 -8.46 -8.21
CA VAL A 6 2.37 -7.76 -7.05
C VAL A 6 0.85 -7.73 -7.21
N LEU A 7 0.13 -8.22 -6.20
CA LEU A 7 -1.33 -8.17 -6.13
C LEU A 7 -1.77 -7.40 -4.89
N THR A 8 -2.95 -6.78 -4.99
CA THR A 8 -3.63 -6.11 -3.87
C THR A 8 -4.99 -6.75 -3.64
N ASN A 9 -5.57 -6.60 -2.45
CA ASN A 9 -6.93 -7.05 -2.16
C ASN A 9 -7.68 -5.92 -1.45
N ASP A 10 -8.84 -5.54 -1.96
CA ASP A 10 -9.57 -4.37 -1.45
C ASP A 10 -10.12 -4.60 -0.03
N ALA A 11 -10.29 -5.85 0.39
CA ALA A 11 -10.61 -6.21 1.77
C ALA A 11 -9.38 -6.24 2.70
N MET A 12 -8.17 -6.04 2.16
CA MET A 12 -6.92 -5.98 2.93
C MET A 12 -6.13 -4.69 2.59
N PRO A 13 -6.64 -3.50 2.96
CA PRO A 13 -5.99 -2.24 2.63
C PRO A 13 -4.56 -2.14 3.20
N GLY A 14 -3.62 -1.68 2.38
CA GLY A 14 -2.21 -1.53 2.76
C GLY A 14 -1.42 -2.85 2.84
N ILE A 15 -2.02 -3.96 2.44
CA ILE A 15 -1.37 -5.27 2.35
C ILE A 15 -1.23 -5.66 0.88
N ILE A 16 -0.03 -6.08 0.50
CA ILE A 16 0.29 -6.57 -0.85
C ILE A 16 0.72 -8.03 -0.79
N LYS A 17 0.51 -8.75 -1.90
CA LYS A 17 1.06 -10.08 -2.12
C LYS A 17 2.14 -10.01 -3.20
N ILE A 18 3.33 -10.52 -2.89
CA ILE A 18 4.43 -10.67 -3.86
C ILE A 18 4.64 -12.17 -4.09
N GLY A 19 4.42 -12.66 -5.29
CA GLY A 19 4.60 -14.08 -5.58
C GLY A 19 4.98 -14.36 -7.02
N ILE A 20 5.13 -15.65 -7.34
CA ILE A 20 5.49 -16.11 -8.69
C ILE A 20 4.43 -17.00 -9.35
N THR A 21 4.51 -17.07 -10.68
CA THR A 21 3.80 -18.05 -11.50
C THR A 21 4.64 -18.42 -12.73
N GLU A 22 4.50 -19.65 -13.21
CA GLU A 22 5.04 -20.11 -14.50
C GLU A 22 3.98 -20.03 -15.62
N GLU A 23 2.72 -19.83 -15.25
CA GLU A 23 1.58 -19.60 -16.14
C GLU A 23 1.29 -18.09 -16.29
N SER A 24 0.10 -17.71 -16.75
CA SER A 24 -0.32 -16.32 -16.78
C SER A 24 -0.66 -15.79 -15.38
N VAL A 25 -0.55 -14.47 -15.18
CA VAL A 25 -0.91 -13.82 -13.92
C VAL A 25 -2.41 -13.91 -13.67
N GLU A 26 -3.21 -13.85 -14.73
CA GLU A 26 -4.66 -13.99 -14.68
C GLU A 26 -5.07 -15.37 -14.17
N ALA A 27 -4.46 -16.45 -14.68
CA ALA A 27 -4.70 -17.80 -14.18
C ALA A 27 -4.33 -17.92 -12.69
N ARG A 28 -3.23 -17.28 -12.29
CA ARG A 28 -2.82 -17.25 -10.89
C ARG A 28 -3.80 -16.49 -9.99
N ILE A 29 -4.28 -15.32 -10.42
CA ILE A 29 -5.30 -14.54 -9.68
C ILE A 29 -6.55 -15.40 -9.46
N LYS A 30 -7.05 -16.07 -10.50
CA LYS A 30 -8.21 -16.97 -10.40
C LYS A 30 -7.97 -18.10 -9.40
N SER A 31 -6.80 -18.75 -9.46
CA SER A 31 -6.47 -19.85 -8.54
C SER A 31 -6.34 -19.42 -7.08
N LEU A 32 -6.16 -18.12 -6.82
CA LEU A 32 -6.05 -17.56 -5.49
C LEU A 32 -7.40 -17.11 -4.94
N ASP A 33 -8.40 -16.91 -5.79
CA ASP A 33 -9.78 -16.69 -5.38
C ASP A 33 -10.31 -17.99 -4.79
N ASN A 34 -10.66 -17.96 -3.50
CA ASN A 34 -11.15 -19.12 -2.76
C ASN A 34 -11.97 -18.66 -1.56
N THR A 35 -12.68 -19.60 -0.94
CA THR A 35 -13.62 -19.33 0.17
C THR A 35 -13.00 -18.72 1.43
N SER A 36 -11.67 -18.65 1.54
CA SER A 36 -10.97 -18.03 2.67
C SER A 36 -10.70 -16.53 2.47
N LEU A 37 -11.04 -15.97 1.30
CA LEU A 37 -10.90 -14.54 1.02
C LEU A 37 -12.27 -13.89 0.82
N PRO A 38 -12.54 -12.74 1.45
CA PRO A 38 -13.81 -12.04 1.29
C PRO A 38 -13.95 -11.34 -0.07
N LEU A 39 -12.83 -10.98 -0.73
CA LEU A 39 -12.79 -10.38 -2.06
C LEU A 39 -11.63 -10.98 -2.87
N PRO A 40 -11.71 -10.99 -4.22
CA PRO A 40 -10.63 -11.46 -5.07
C PRO A 40 -9.44 -10.51 -5.08
N PHE A 41 -8.27 -11.02 -5.50
CA PHE A 41 -7.10 -10.19 -5.73
C PHE A 41 -7.25 -9.33 -7.00
N ARG A 42 -6.60 -8.17 -6.97
CA ARG A 42 -6.42 -7.27 -8.11
C ARG A 42 -4.99 -7.33 -8.61
N PHE A 43 -4.86 -7.32 -9.94
CA PHE A 43 -3.56 -7.12 -10.58
C PHE A 43 -3.04 -5.72 -10.29
N TYR A 44 -1.82 -5.62 -9.74
CA TYR A 44 -1.14 -4.33 -9.59
C TYR A 44 0.02 -4.16 -10.58
N PHE A 45 0.93 -5.14 -10.60
CA PHE A 45 2.14 -5.11 -11.42
C PHE A 45 2.70 -6.52 -11.61
N ALA A 46 3.42 -6.75 -12.72
CA ALA A 46 4.20 -7.97 -12.89
C ALA A 46 5.37 -7.78 -13.87
N ILE A 47 6.40 -8.59 -13.69
CA ILE A 47 7.57 -8.69 -14.56
C ILE A 47 7.80 -10.15 -14.98
N GLU A 48 8.17 -10.33 -16.24
CA GLU A 48 8.64 -11.59 -16.78
C GLU A 48 10.17 -11.66 -16.64
N SER A 49 10.70 -12.79 -16.17
CA SER A 49 12.14 -13.04 -16.14
C SER A 49 12.50 -14.53 -16.14
N LYS A 50 13.72 -14.84 -16.60
CA LYS A 50 14.33 -16.17 -16.39
C LYS A 50 14.71 -16.43 -14.93
N ARG A 51 14.97 -15.37 -14.15
CA ARG A 51 15.42 -15.43 -12.74
C ARG A 51 14.29 -15.19 -11.74
N TYR A 52 13.04 -15.38 -12.15
CA TYR A 52 11.84 -15.09 -11.33
C TYR A 52 11.89 -15.65 -9.90
N LYS A 53 12.39 -16.88 -9.70
CA LYS A 53 12.59 -17.49 -8.36
C LYS A 53 13.60 -16.74 -7.50
N GLU A 54 14.72 -16.30 -8.09
CA GLU A 54 15.74 -15.52 -7.39
C GLU A 54 15.22 -14.12 -7.05
N ILE A 55 14.52 -13.49 -7.99
CA ILE A 55 13.93 -12.15 -7.81
C ILE A 55 12.88 -12.17 -6.69
N GLU A 56 11.99 -13.17 -6.67
CA GLU A 56 11.01 -13.33 -5.60
C GLU A 56 11.67 -13.48 -4.24
N LYS A 57 12.62 -14.41 -4.13
CA LYS A 57 13.35 -14.65 -2.89
C LYS A 57 14.01 -13.35 -2.40
N LEU A 58 14.70 -12.64 -3.29
CA LEU A 58 15.35 -11.37 -2.95
C LEU A 58 14.32 -10.32 -2.53
N ALA A 59 13.17 -10.23 -3.18
CA ALA A 59 12.10 -9.31 -2.79
C ALA A 59 11.55 -9.66 -1.40
N HIS A 60 11.30 -10.93 -1.11
CA HIS A 60 10.84 -11.39 0.21
C HIS A 60 11.87 -11.09 1.31
N ASP A 61 13.15 -11.33 1.04
CA ASP A 61 14.24 -11.03 1.98
C ASP A 61 14.37 -9.52 2.20
N THR A 62 14.34 -8.72 1.12
CA THR A 62 14.44 -7.25 1.15
C THR A 62 13.29 -6.62 1.94
N PHE A 63 12.08 -7.17 1.81
CA PHE A 63 10.88 -6.66 2.47
C PHE A 63 10.49 -7.46 3.73
N SER A 64 11.40 -8.27 4.27
CA SER A 64 11.15 -9.12 5.44
C SER A 64 10.60 -8.35 6.64
N ALA A 65 11.09 -7.13 6.89
CA ALA A 65 10.59 -6.26 7.96
C ALA A 65 9.11 -5.84 7.81
N PHE A 66 8.56 -5.88 6.60
CA PHE A 66 7.16 -5.58 6.31
C PHE A 66 6.29 -6.84 6.20
N ARG A 67 6.89 -8.03 6.34
CA ARG A 67 6.21 -9.31 6.15
C ARG A 67 5.29 -9.60 7.33
N ILE A 68 4.02 -9.91 7.06
CA ILE A 68 3.01 -10.12 8.12
C ILE A 68 3.25 -11.44 8.85
N ARG A 69 3.62 -12.49 8.11
CA ARG A 69 3.99 -13.81 8.65
C ARG A 69 5.15 -14.37 7.84
N GLU A 70 6.15 -14.91 8.53
CA GLU A 70 7.38 -15.42 7.92
C GLU A 70 7.13 -16.51 6.86
N ASN A 71 6.08 -17.31 7.02
CA ASN A 71 5.72 -18.39 6.09
C ASN A 71 4.70 -17.97 5.02
N ARG A 72 4.38 -16.69 4.88
CA ARG A 72 3.39 -16.19 3.92
C ARG A 72 3.95 -15.07 3.05
N GLU A 73 3.39 -14.89 1.87
CA GLU A 73 3.87 -13.93 0.87
C GLU A 73 3.16 -12.57 0.96
N PHE A 74 2.77 -12.17 2.16
CA PHE A 74 2.01 -10.94 2.42
C PHE A 74 2.84 -9.91 3.16
N PHE A 75 2.80 -8.68 2.66
CA PHE A 75 3.63 -7.57 3.14
C PHE A 75 2.75 -6.35 3.39
N LYS A 76 2.90 -5.72 4.56
CA LYS A 76 2.20 -4.49 4.95
C LYS A 76 3.01 -3.29 4.46
N MET A 77 2.81 -2.91 3.20
CA MET A 77 3.56 -1.83 2.55
C MET A 77 2.81 -1.27 1.33
N ASP A 78 3.24 -0.08 0.89
CA ASP A 78 2.76 0.52 -0.35
C ASP A 78 3.21 -0.32 -1.57
N PRO A 79 2.29 -0.71 -2.48
CA PRO A 79 2.63 -1.53 -3.64
C PRO A 79 3.66 -0.88 -4.57
N GLU A 80 3.69 0.45 -4.66
CA GLU A 80 4.67 1.16 -5.53
C GLU A 80 6.11 0.94 -5.07
N ARG A 81 6.34 0.74 -3.77
CA ARG A 81 7.67 0.41 -3.24
C ARG A 81 8.14 -0.95 -3.77
N ALA A 82 7.24 -1.93 -3.85
CA ALA A 82 7.54 -3.24 -4.43
C ALA A 82 7.77 -3.12 -5.94
N VAL A 83 6.95 -2.33 -6.65
CA VAL A 83 7.11 -2.08 -8.09
C VAL A 83 8.48 -1.48 -8.41
N SER A 84 8.91 -0.47 -7.68
CA SER A 84 10.23 0.15 -7.87
C SER A 84 11.37 -0.86 -7.77
N ALA A 85 11.33 -1.78 -6.79
CA ALA A 85 12.36 -2.81 -6.65
C ALA A 85 12.31 -3.85 -7.79
N LEU A 86 11.11 -4.28 -8.19
CA LEU A 86 10.95 -5.28 -9.25
C LEU A 86 11.30 -4.73 -10.64
N LYS A 87 11.02 -3.46 -10.94
CA LYS A 87 11.38 -2.81 -12.22
C LYS A 87 12.88 -2.86 -12.52
N ILE A 88 13.73 -2.83 -11.49
CA ILE A 88 15.19 -2.92 -11.65
C ILE A 88 15.62 -4.35 -12.03
N SER A 89 14.86 -5.35 -11.60
CA SER A 89 15.26 -6.76 -11.62
C SER A 89 14.69 -7.55 -12.81
N GLY A 90 13.58 -7.07 -13.40
CA GLY A 90 12.84 -7.77 -14.44
C GLY A 90 13.35 -7.54 -15.86
N ASP A 91 13.18 -8.54 -16.73
CA ASP A 91 13.57 -8.45 -18.13
C ASP A 91 12.50 -7.71 -18.97
N LYS A 92 11.22 -7.85 -18.58
CA LYS A 92 10.07 -7.26 -19.28
C LYS A 92 8.89 -7.02 -18.35
N GLU A 93 8.29 -5.83 -18.41
CA GLU A 93 7.03 -5.51 -17.70
C GLU A 93 5.83 -6.14 -18.42
N ILE A 94 4.91 -6.70 -17.63
CA ILE A 94 3.62 -7.22 -18.10
C ILE A 94 2.53 -6.18 -17.83
N LYS A 95 1.79 -5.81 -18.87
CA LYS A 95 0.72 -4.80 -18.80
C LYS A 95 -0.64 -5.48 -18.92
N ILE A 96 -1.29 -5.69 -17.78
CA ILE A 96 -2.67 -6.20 -17.67
C ILE A 96 -3.52 -5.10 -17.05
N ALA A 97 -4.82 -5.10 -17.37
CA ALA A 97 -5.76 -4.18 -16.73
C ALA A 97 -5.87 -4.49 -15.23
N ASN A 98 -5.86 -3.46 -14.39
CA ASN A 98 -6.09 -3.61 -12.95
C ASN A 98 -7.58 -3.88 -12.69
N LYS A 99 -7.99 -5.14 -12.85
CA LYS A 99 -9.37 -5.62 -12.70
C LYS A 99 -9.44 -6.70 -11.62
N MET A 100 -10.59 -6.77 -10.96
CA MET A 100 -10.98 -7.94 -10.17
C MET A 100 -11.56 -8.98 -11.12
N ILE A 101 -11.14 -10.22 -10.97
CA ILE A 101 -11.59 -11.33 -11.79
C ILE A 101 -11.95 -12.46 -10.83
N ASP A 102 -13.17 -13.00 -10.92
CA ASP A 102 -13.57 -14.19 -10.16
C ASP A 102 -12.94 -15.48 -10.71
N GLU A 103 -13.17 -16.58 -10.00
CA GLU A 103 -12.84 -17.94 -10.42
C GLU A 103 -13.28 -18.28 -11.87
N GLU A 104 -14.42 -17.74 -12.33
CA GLU A 104 -14.98 -17.98 -13.68
C GLU A 104 -14.34 -17.10 -14.76
N GLY A 105 -13.64 -16.03 -14.40
CA GLY A 105 -13.07 -15.07 -15.35
C GLY A 105 -13.95 -13.86 -15.62
N THR A 106 -15.04 -13.70 -14.89
CA THR A 106 -15.92 -12.55 -15.00
C THR A 106 -15.27 -11.39 -14.26
N GLU A 107 -15.29 -10.22 -14.90
CA GLU A 107 -14.89 -8.99 -14.23
C GLU A 107 -15.91 -8.66 -13.15
N ILE A 108 -15.46 -8.62 -11.89
CA ILE A 108 -16.30 -8.23 -10.78
C ILE A 108 -16.15 -6.73 -10.57
N GLU A 109 -17.25 -6.00 -10.70
CA GLU A 109 -17.34 -4.68 -10.10
C GLU A 109 -17.56 -4.85 -8.61
N ASP A 110 -16.71 -4.23 -7.80
CA ASP A 110 -16.88 -4.25 -6.36
C ASP A 110 -18.16 -3.48 -5.98
N LYS A 111 -19.24 -4.23 -5.72
CA LYS A 111 -20.54 -3.70 -5.28
C LYS A 111 -20.60 -3.54 -3.75
N THR A 112 -19.57 -4.00 -3.04
CA THR A 112 -19.55 -4.16 -1.59
C THR A 112 -18.48 -3.32 -0.88
N THR A 113 -17.46 -2.77 -1.55
CA THR A 113 -16.78 -1.60 -0.99
C THR A 113 -17.77 -0.46 -1.05
N PRO A 114 -18.22 0.06 0.10
CA PRO A 114 -19.00 1.28 0.09
C PRO A 114 -18.07 2.43 -0.33
N ASN A 115 -18.01 2.71 -1.64
CA ASN A 115 -17.44 3.90 -2.24
C ASN A 115 -16.12 4.41 -1.63
N ARG A 116 -15.15 3.58 -1.18
CA ARG A 116 -13.95 4.02 -0.40
C ARG A 116 -14.21 5.00 0.78
N ARG A 117 -15.47 5.33 1.10
CA ARG A 117 -15.89 6.48 1.91
C ARG A 117 -16.37 6.07 3.30
N THR A 118 -16.42 4.78 3.59
CA THR A 118 -17.04 4.25 4.80
C THR A 118 -16.04 3.76 5.83
N GLY A 119 -14.76 3.60 5.44
CA GLY A 119 -13.71 3.80 6.44
C GLY A 119 -13.75 5.26 6.88
N LYS A 120 -13.60 5.55 8.18
CA LYS A 120 -13.43 6.93 8.67
C LYS A 120 -12.39 7.59 7.77
N ARG A 121 -12.80 8.64 7.05
CA ARG A 121 -11.90 9.43 6.22
C ARG A 121 -10.72 9.82 7.11
N PHE A 122 -9.50 9.55 6.66
CA PHE A 122 -8.31 9.93 7.40
C PHE A 122 -8.42 11.40 7.76
N SER A 123 -8.37 11.69 9.06
CA SER A 123 -8.31 13.05 9.57
C SER A 123 -7.14 13.17 10.54
N PHE A 124 -6.48 14.32 10.58
CA PHE A 124 -5.40 14.53 11.55
C PHE A 124 -5.91 14.41 12.99
N SER A 125 -7.14 14.84 13.22
CA SER A 125 -7.82 14.68 14.51
C SER A 125 -8.00 13.21 14.92
N SER A 126 -8.23 12.29 13.98
CA SER A 126 -8.39 10.86 14.28
C SER A 126 -7.11 10.20 14.78
N ILE A 127 -5.97 10.84 14.58
CA ILE A 127 -4.66 10.37 15.06
C ILE A 127 -4.04 11.35 16.07
N ASN A 128 -4.87 12.17 16.72
CA ASN A 128 -4.49 13.15 17.74
C ASN A 128 -3.43 14.18 17.28
N ILE A 129 -3.45 14.56 16.00
CA ILE A 129 -2.59 15.62 15.45
C ILE A 129 -3.40 16.93 15.30
N PRO A 130 -3.06 17.99 16.07
CA PRO A 130 -3.77 19.26 15.99
C PRO A 130 -3.36 20.11 14.78
N VAL A 131 -4.24 21.04 14.42
CA VAL A 131 -3.93 22.11 13.46
C VAL A 131 -2.76 22.95 13.97
N GLY A 132 -1.85 23.33 13.07
CA GLY A 132 -0.60 24.01 13.39
C GLY A 132 0.58 23.07 13.65
N THR A 133 0.36 21.75 13.65
CA THR A 133 1.47 20.78 13.79
C THR A 133 2.35 20.79 12.56
N GLU A 134 3.66 20.84 12.77
CA GLU A 134 4.65 20.67 11.70
C GLU A 134 4.91 19.17 11.47
N LEU A 135 4.89 18.77 10.21
CA LEU A 135 5.19 17.42 9.74
C LEU A 135 6.43 17.44 8.87
N THR A 136 7.29 16.44 9.04
CA THR A 136 8.51 16.31 8.24
C THR A 136 8.30 15.29 7.12
N PHE A 137 8.83 15.57 5.93
CA PHE A 137 8.81 14.61 4.83
C PHE A 137 9.90 13.55 5.00
N THR A 138 9.51 12.29 5.06
CA THR A 138 10.39 11.13 5.34
C THR A 138 11.53 10.92 4.33
N ARG A 139 11.50 11.55 3.15
CA ARG A 139 12.58 11.44 2.14
C ARG A 139 13.51 12.65 2.11
N ASN A 140 13.17 13.73 2.82
CA ASN A 140 14.01 14.90 2.98
C ASN A 140 13.59 15.67 4.25
N GLU A 141 14.41 15.60 5.29
CA GLU A 141 14.16 16.22 6.60
C GLU A 141 14.08 17.76 6.55
N GLU A 142 14.61 18.38 5.48
CA GLU A 142 14.50 19.83 5.27
C GLU A 142 13.11 20.25 4.81
N ILE A 143 12.31 19.32 4.28
CA ILE A 143 10.98 19.59 3.76
C ILE A 143 9.95 19.38 4.88
N LYS A 144 9.29 20.47 5.26
CA LYS A 144 8.31 20.54 6.34
C LYS A 144 7.00 21.15 5.86
N CYS A 145 5.88 20.61 6.31
CA CYS A 145 4.56 21.17 6.04
C CYS A 145 3.75 21.31 7.32
N THR A 146 2.79 22.24 7.33
CA THR A 146 1.98 22.55 8.52
C THR A 146 0.58 22.02 8.35
N VAL A 147 0.04 21.31 9.34
CA VAL A 147 -1.35 20.85 9.34
C VAL A 147 -2.28 22.05 9.41
N ILE A 148 -3.23 22.13 8.49
CA ILE A 148 -4.28 23.15 8.43
C ILE A 148 -5.67 22.50 8.53
N PRO A 149 -6.76 23.28 8.74
CA PRO A 149 -8.11 22.74 8.76
C PRO A 149 -8.49 21.97 7.48
N ASP A 150 -9.59 21.21 7.54
CA ASP A 150 -10.13 20.40 6.44
C ASP A 150 -9.23 19.24 5.97
N ASP A 151 -8.44 18.67 6.88
CA ASP A 151 -7.52 17.55 6.61
C ASP A 151 -6.53 17.85 5.48
N LYS A 152 -5.99 19.06 5.50
CA LYS A 152 -5.01 19.55 4.55
C LYS A 152 -3.70 19.93 5.23
N VAL A 153 -2.69 20.14 4.41
CA VAL A 153 -1.39 20.66 4.81
C VAL A 153 -1.03 21.88 3.97
N GLU A 154 -0.34 22.82 4.58
CA GLU A 154 0.25 23.98 3.92
C GLU A 154 1.74 23.73 3.69
N TYR A 155 2.19 23.96 2.47
CA TYR A 155 3.59 23.89 2.06
C TYR A 155 3.85 25.01 1.05
N GLU A 156 4.89 25.82 1.27
CA GLU A 156 5.25 26.96 0.39
C GLU A 156 4.06 27.90 0.06
N ASN A 157 3.24 28.24 1.07
CA ASN A 157 2.01 29.06 0.94
C ASN A 157 0.91 28.44 0.05
N ASN A 158 1.00 27.16 -0.27
CA ASN A 158 0.00 26.42 -1.03
C ASN A 158 -0.65 25.34 -0.16
N GLN A 159 -1.94 25.14 -0.35
CA GLN A 159 -2.71 24.12 0.37
C GLN A 159 -2.81 22.83 -0.43
N TYR A 160 -2.54 21.71 0.21
CA TYR A 160 -2.59 20.38 -0.40
C TYR A 160 -3.37 19.40 0.45
N SER A 161 -3.92 18.36 -0.19
CA SER A 161 -4.18 17.12 0.52
C SER A 161 -2.84 16.44 0.85
N LEU A 162 -2.79 15.64 1.91
CA LEU A 162 -1.56 14.94 2.31
C LEU A 162 -0.97 14.07 1.18
N SER A 163 -1.82 13.29 0.49
CA SER A 163 -1.38 12.51 -0.67
C SER A 163 -0.98 13.37 -1.86
N GLY A 164 -1.63 14.51 -2.08
CA GLY A 164 -1.28 15.43 -3.18
C GLY A 164 0.09 16.07 -2.98
N LEU A 165 0.42 16.47 -1.75
CA LEU A 165 1.76 16.98 -1.44
C LEU A 165 2.81 15.86 -1.56
N ALA A 166 2.52 14.66 -1.03
CA ALA A 166 3.43 13.52 -1.17
C ALA A 166 3.72 13.19 -2.64
N ASP A 167 2.70 13.14 -3.50
CA ASP A 167 2.88 12.90 -4.95
C ASP A 167 3.75 13.96 -5.61
N LYS A 168 3.50 15.26 -5.33
CA LYS A 168 4.35 16.36 -5.83
C LYS A 168 5.82 16.16 -5.45
N LEU A 169 6.09 15.97 -4.16
CA LEU A 169 7.47 15.84 -3.65
C LEU A 169 8.17 14.58 -4.18
N LEU A 170 7.45 13.47 -4.31
CA LEU A 170 7.99 12.24 -4.89
C LEU A 170 8.32 12.41 -6.38
N ARG A 171 7.50 13.12 -7.15
CA ARG A 171 7.81 13.43 -8.56
C ARG A 171 9.05 14.30 -8.71
N GLU A 172 9.26 15.26 -7.82
CA GLU A 172 10.48 16.09 -7.78
C GLU A 172 11.75 15.27 -7.50
N LEU A 173 11.61 14.19 -6.72
CA LEU A 173 12.67 13.20 -6.49
C LEU A 173 12.82 12.17 -7.62
N GLY A 174 12.03 12.26 -8.70
CA GLY A 174 12.11 11.38 -9.86
C GLY A 174 11.28 10.09 -9.78
N TYR A 175 10.39 9.96 -8.79
CA TYR A 175 9.46 8.83 -8.73
C TYR A 175 8.27 9.07 -9.68
N ASP A 176 7.90 8.04 -10.45
CA ASP A 176 6.70 8.04 -11.31
C ASP A 176 5.70 6.98 -10.84
N TRP A 177 5.22 7.15 -9.61
CA TRP A 177 4.22 6.30 -8.99
C TRP A 177 2.81 6.69 -9.44
N LYS A 178 1.93 5.71 -9.61
CA LYS A 178 0.55 5.89 -10.06
C LYS A 178 -0.37 6.36 -8.94
N SER A 179 -0.01 6.06 -7.69
CA SER A 179 -0.77 6.43 -6.51
C SER A 179 0.13 6.53 -5.29
N VAL A 180 -0.18 7.45 -4.37
CA VAL A 180 0.63 7.69 -3.17
C VAL A 180 -0.24 7.67 -1.92
N GLN A 181 0.11 6.83 -0.95
CA GLN A 181 -0.46 6.88 0.39
C GLN A 181 0.29 7.91 1.25
N GLY A 182 -0.21 9.15 1.32
CA GLY A 182 0.48 10.27 1.95
C GLY A 182 0.90 10.04 3.41
N SER A 183 0.12 9.27 4.19
CA SER A 183 0.42 8.96 5.58
C SER A 183 1.75 8.21 5.80
N ASN A 184 2.29 7.58 4.77
CA ASN A 184 3.58 6.87 4.81
C ASN A 184 4.78 7.81 4.59
N PHE A 185 4.54 9.05 4.17
CA PHE A 185 5.60 9.96 3.72
C PHE A 185 5.78 11.18 4.62
N PHE A 186 4.89 11.39 5.57
CA PHE A 186 4.99 12.44 6.57
C PHE A 186 5.10 11.83 7.96
N GLU A 187 5.96 12.41 8.77
CA GLU A 187 6.22 11.98 10.13
C GLU A 187 6.02 13.10 11.14
N TYR A 188 5.66 12.68 12.35
CA TYR A 188 5.56 13.51 13.54
C TYR A 188 6.24 12.76 14.68
N ASN A 189 7.14 13.43 15.39
CA ASN A 189 7.96 12.83 16.47
C ASN A 189 8.68 11.53 16.06
N GLY A 190 9.21 11.46 14.84
CA GLY A 190 9.96 10.31 14.32
C GLY A 190 9.10 9.08 13.97
N LYS A 191 7.76 9.20 14.01
CA LYS A 191 6.83 8.18 13.52
C LYS A 191 6.05 8.69 12.33
N THR A 192 5.89 7.86 11.31
CA THR A 192 5.00 8.19 10.19
C THR A 192 3.54 8.27 10.65
N LEU A 193 2.73 9.09 9.98
CA LEU A 193 1.30 9.20 10.33
C LEU A 193 0.57 7.87 10.21
N TYR A 194 1.04 7.00 9.31
CA TYR A 194 0.56 5.63 9.21
C TYR A 194 0.85 4.79 10.47
N GLN A 195 2.07 4.87 11.00
CA GLN A 195 2.44 4.19 12.23
C GLN A 195 1.66 4.72 13.42
N ILE A 196 1.52 6.04 13.56
CA ILE A 196 0.72 6.66 14.63
C ILE A 196 -0.72 6.14 14.59
N LYS A 197 -1.32 6.10 13.40
CA LYS A 197 -2.66 5.54 13.21
C LYS A 197 -2.74 4.08 13.65
N LYS A 198 -1.76 3.27 13.23
CA LYS A 198 -1.72 1.84 13.54
C LYS A 198 -1.59 1.60 15.04
N ASP A 199 -0.69 2.32 15.70
CA ASP A 199 -0.45 2.17 17.14
C ASP A 199 -1.75 2.47 17.92
N LEU A 200 -2.51 3.51 17.52
CA LEU A 200 -3.81 3.82 18.12
C LEU A 200 -4.88 2.74 17.86
N GLU A 201 -4.94 2.18 16.64
CA GLU A 201 -5.90 1.11 16.31
C GLU A 201 -5.58 -0.20 17.06
N ASP A 202 -4.30 -0.49 17.29
CA ASP A 202 -3.87 -1.66 18.06
C ASP A 202 -4.19 -1.47 19.56
N ASP A 203 -3.91 -0.29 20.14
CA ASP A 203 -4.23 0.05 21.55
C ASP A 203 -5.75 -0.03 21.85
N GLU A 204 -6.61 0.48 20.96
CA GLU A 204 -8.08 0.39 21.09
C GLU A 204 -8.59 -1.07 21.08
N SER A 205 -7.86 -1.97 20.40
CA SER A 205 -8.25 -3.39 20.33
C SER A 205 -7.90 -4.15 21.60
N GLU A 206 -6.77 -3.85 22.25
CA GLU A 206 -6.36 -4.47 23.51
C GLU A 206 -7.27 -4.06 24.68
N GLU A 207 -7.70 -2.79 24.76
CA GLU A 207 -8.64 -2.34 25.80
C GLU A 207 -10.03 -2.99 25.68
N SER A 208 -10.45 -3.35 24.46
CA SER A 208 -11.77 -3.96 24.23
C SER A 208 -11.87 -5.44 24.65
N ASP A 209 -10.73 -6.14 24.70
CA ASP A 209 -10.67 -7.54 25.11
C ASP A 209 -10.60 -7.69 26.64
N ASP A 210 -10.07 -6.70 27.37
CA ASP A 210 -10.00 -6.69 28.84
C ASP A 210 -11.35 -6.40 29.53
N ASP A 211 -12.29 -5.74 28.84
CA ASP A 211 -13.64 -5.45 29.36
C ASP A 211 -14.61 -6.66 29.28
N ILE A 212 -14.16 -7.80 28.75
CA ILE A 212 -14.96 -9.03 28.60
C ILE A 212 -14.53 -10.15 29.58
N ALA A 213 -13.50 -9.92 30.41
CA ALA A 213 -12.97 -10.90 31.37
C ALA A 213 -13.69 -10.95 32.74
#